data_AF-A0A165MEU8-F1
#
_entry.id   AF-A0A165MEU8-F1
#
_cell.length_a   1.000
_cell.length_b   1.000
_cell.length_c   1.000
_cell.angle_alpha   90.00
_cell.angle_beta   90.00
_cell.angle_gamma   90.00
#
_symmetry.space_group_name_H-M   'P 1'
#
loop_
_entity.id
_entity.type
_entity.pdbx_description
1 polymer ?
#
loop_
_entity_poly.entity_id
_entity_poly.type
_entity_poly.pdbx_seq_one_letter_code
_entity_poly.pdbx_strand_id
1 'polypeptide(L)'
;RQPRAGCEISPSPFRPHVPAMNCMRAWTSPFSDDFDRRLRLELSPLSAHKTKELLLSALEPNTRTDYGDGLLKFHQFCDEQGIPESSRMPASAYLLAGFVAWRAGLVSGSTIEAWLTAVRAWHDINGARWEGDACFVSLVMTSASKVSPASSRRGKHPCLVGREIKKES
;
A
#
# COMPACT_ATOMS: atom_id res chain seq x y z
N ARG A 1 -11.24 -21.02 4.81
CA ARG A 1 -9.96 -20.89 5.56
C ARG A 1 -10.12 -19.68 6.49
N GLN A 2 -9.71 -19.78 7.76
CA GLN A 2 -9.71 -18.62 8.67
C GLN A 2 -8.49 -17.73 8.39
N PRO A 3 -8.59 -16.40 8.56
CA PRO A 3 -7.44 -15.49 8.48
C PRO A 3 -6.38 -15.85 9.53
N ARG A 4 -5.11 -15.58 9.21
CA ARG A 4 -4.05 -15.59 10.22
C ARG A 4 -4.31 -14.46 11.23
N ALA A 5 -3.93 -14.65 12.49
CA ALA A 5 -4.04 -13.62 13.51
C ALA A 5 -3.34 -12.32 13.06
N GLY A 6 -4.04 -11.18 13.15
CA GLY A 6 -3.54 -9.87 12.69
C GLY A 6 -3.76 -9.58 11.20
N CYS A 7 -4.41 -10.49 10.47
CA CYS A 7 -4.87 -10.33 9.09
C CYS A 7 -6.40 -10.26 8.99
N GLU A 8 -7.10 -10.00 10.09
CA GLU A 8 -8.56 -9.87 10.09
C GLU A 8 -8.99 -8.57 9.40
N ILE A 9 -10.06 -8.64 8.61
CA ILE A 9 -10.78 -7.50 8.04
C ILE A 9 -12.29 -7.76 8.18
N SER A 10 -13.07 -6.70 8.21
CA SER A 10 -14.52 -6.79 8.20
C SER A 10 -15.01 -7.46 6.92
N PRO A 11 -15.96 -8.42 6.99
CA PRO A 11 -16.51 -9.08 5.81
C PRO A 11 -17.10 -8.06 4.84
N SER A 12 -16.75 -8.19 3.57
CA SER A 12 -17.23 -7.31 2.51
C SER A 12 -17.28 -8.05 1.18
N PRO A 13 -18.31 -7.84 0.33
CA PRO A 13 -18.34 -8.42 -1.01
C PRO A 13 -17.20 -7.88 -1.89
N PHE A 14 -16.67 -6.70 -1.58
CA PHE A 14 -15.56 -6.07 -2.30
C PHE A 14 -14.19 -6.63 -1.89
N ARG A 15 -14.10 -7.34 -0.77
CA ARG A 15 -12.85 -7.92 -0.25
C ARG A 15 -13.04 -9.36 0.19
N PRO A 16 -13.21 -10.29 -0.76
CA PRO A 16 -13.24 -11.70 -0.42
C PRO A 16 -11.94 -12.12 0.26
N HIS A 17 -12.02 -13.12 1.14
CA HIS A 17 -10.85 -13.65 1.83
C HIS A 17 -9.96 -14.44 0.84
N VAL A 18 -8.81 -13.86 0.51
CA VAL A 18 -7.83 -14.41 -0.43
C VAL A 18 -6.40 -14.22 0.10
N PRO A 19 -5.40 -14.99 -0.37
CA PRO A 19 -3.99 -14.74 -0.04
C PRO A 19 -3.54 -13.35 -0.50
N ALA A 20 -2.57 -12.74 0.21
CA ALA A 20 -2.04 -11.41 -0.08
C ALA A 20 -1.69 -11.19 -1.57
N MET A 21 -0.98 -12.14 -2.19
CA MET A 21 -0.61 -12.09 -3.61
C MET A 21 -1.80 -11.90 -4.58
N ASN A 22 -3.02 -12.24 -4.15
CA ASN A 22 -4.24 -12.15 -4.95
C ASN A 22 -5.08 -10.92 -4.61
N CYS A 23 -4.81 -10.20 -3.51
CA CYS A 23 -5.61 -9.05 -3.08
C CYS A 23 -5.68 -7.98 -4.18
N MET A 24 -4.56 -7.65 -4.82
CA MET A 24 -4.51 -6.65 -5.91
C MET A 24 -5.47 -6.96 -7.07
N ARG A 25 -5.78 -8.24 -7.31
CA ARG A 25 -6.68 -8.69 -8.37
C ARG A 25 -8.11 -8.90 -7.88
N ALA A 26 -8.27 -9.44 -6.68
CA ALA A 26 -9.57 -9.90 -6.17
C ALA A 26 -10.32 -8.84 -5.36
N TRP A 27 -9.63 -7.82 -4.84
CA TRP A 27 -10.24 -6.77 -4.06
C TRP A 27 -10.64 -5.60 -4.94
N THR A 28 -11.89 -5.18 -4.78
CA THR A 28 -12.53 -4.13 -5.55
C THR A 28 -13.08 -3.04 -4.63
N SER A 29 -13.79 -2.10 -5.21
CA SER A 29 -14.56 -1.03 -4.58
C SER A 29 -15.70 -0.67 -5.53
N PRO A 30 -16.72 0.07 -5.04
CA PRO A 30 -17.74 0.62 -5.93
C PRO A 30 -17.15 1.41 -7.12
N PHE A 31 -16.02 2.11 -6.91
CA PHE A 31 -15.34 2.84 -7.96
C PHE A 31 -14.68 1.92 -8.99
N SER A 32 -13.94 0.89 -8.56
CA SER A 32 -13.27 -0.03 -9.49
C SER A 32 -14.26 -0.88 -10.28
N ASP A 33 -15.41 -1.20 -9.69
CA ASP A 33 -16.49 -1.92 -10.38
C ASP A 33 -17.12 -1.04 -11.47
N ASP A 34 -17.35 0.25 -11.19
CA ASP A 34 -17.77 1.21 -12.21
C ASP A 34 -16.71 1.40 -13.30
N PHE A 35 -15.43 1.48 -12.92
CA PHE A 35 -14.32 1.55 -13.87
C PHE A 35 -14.26 0.32 -14.78
N ASP A 36 -14.39 -0.90 -14.23
CA ASP A 36 -14.47 -2.13 -15.04
C ASP A 36 -15.64 -2.09 -16.00
N ARG A 37 -16.82 -1.67 -15.51
CA ARG A 37 -18.02 -1.57 -16.33
C ARG A 37 -17.81 -0.62 -17.49
N ARG A 38 -17.26 0.58 -17.25
CA ARG A 38 -16.94 1.55 -18.32
C ARG A 38 -15.95 0.98 -19.32
N LEU A 39 -14.88 0.33 -18.85
CA LEU A 39 -13.89 -0.30 -19.72
C LEU A 39 -14.53 -1.35 -20.66
N ARG A 40 -15.48 -2.14 -20.16
CA ARG A 40 -16.21 -3.15 -20.94
C ARG A 40 -17.28 -2.59 -21.88
N LEU A 41 -17.72 -1.35 -21.66
CA LEU A 41 -18.65 -0.66 -22.57
C LEU A 41 -17.90 -0.06 -23.76
N GLU A 42 -16.69 0.45 -23.53
CA GLU A 42 -15.87 1.10 -24.57
C GLU A 42 -15.06 0.12 -25.43
N LEU A 43 -14.73 -1.06 -24.88
CA LEU A 43 -13.85 -2.04 -25.53
C LEU A 43 -14.56 -3.36 -25.77
N SER A 44 -14.10 -4.12 -26.78
CA SER A 44 -14.52 -5.51 -26.94
C SER A 44 -14.21 -6.33 -25.67
N PRO A 45 -14.98 -7.40 -25.37
CA PRO A 45 -14.73 -8.22 -24.18
C PRO A 45 -13.30 -8.75 -24.08
N LEU A 46 -12.70 -9.12 -25.21
CA LEU A 46 -11.32 -9.59 -25.28
C LEU A 46 -10.32 -8.47 -24.95
N SER A 47 -10.52 -7.29 -25.54
CA SER A 47 -9.67 -6.13 -25.31
C SER A 47 -9.76 -5.65 -23.86
N ALA A 48 -10.97 -5.51 -23.29
CA ALA A 48 -11.16 -5.11 -21.90
C ALA A 48 -10.47 -6.08 -20.93
N HIS A 49 -10.64 -7.39 -21.13
CA HIS A 49 -9.96 -8.40 -20.33
C HIS A 49 -8.44 -8.32 -20.47
N LYS A 50 -7.93 -8.23 -21.70
CA LYS A 50 -6.48 -8.14 -21.95
C LYS A 50 -5.87 -6.88 -21.34
N THR A 51 -6.55 -5.74 -21.42
CA THR A 51 -6.14 -4.49 -20.78
C THR A 51 -5.99 -4.68 -19.27
N LYS A 52 -6.97 -5.28 -18.61
CA LYS A 52 -6.90 -5.56 -17.16
C LYS A 52 -5.77 -6.51 -16.78
N GLU A 53 -5.59 -7.58 -17.54
CA GLU A 53 -4.49 -8.51 -17.32
C GLU A 53 -3.13 -7.82 -17.49
N LEU A 54 -2.99 -6.94 -18.49
CA LEU A 54 -1.77 -6.18 -18.70
C LEU A 54 -1.50 -5.20 -17.55
N LEU A 55 -2.51 -4.47 -17.07
CA LEU A 55 -2.40 -3.59 -15.90
C LEU A 55 -1.92 -4.35 -14.65
N LEU A 56 -2.49 -5.53 -14.38
CA LEU A 56 -2.07 -6.38 -13.27
C LEU A 56 -0.67 -7.00 -13.49
N SER A 57 -0.32 -7.30 -14.74
CA SER A 57 0.98 -7.86 -15.09
C SER A 57 2.14 -6.89 -14.89
N ALA A 58 1.87 -5.58 -14.89
CA ALA A 58 2.85 -4.55 -14.57
C ALA A 58 3.38 -4.67 -13.13
N LEU A 59 2.72 -5.45 -12.26
CA LEU A 59 3.19 -5.79 -10.93
C LEU A 59 3.98 -7.11 -10.94
N GLU A 60 5.25 -7.03 -10.54
CA GLU A 60 6.13 -8.18 -10.31
C GLU A 60 5.55 -9.15 -9.24
N PRO A 61 5.74 -10.48 -9.36
CA PRO A 61 5.10 -11.46 -8.46
C PRO A 61 5.43 -11.29 -6.97
N ASN A 62 6.69 -11.00 -6.62
CA ASN A 62 7.08 -10.75 -5.22
C ASN A 62 6.43 -9.45 -4.71
N THR A 63 6.37 -8.43 -5.56
CA THR A 63 5.71 -7.16 -5.28
C THR A 63 4.21 -7.32 -5.05
N ARG A 64 3.54 -8.31 -5.66
CA ARG A 64 2.11 -8.57 -5.41
C ARG A 64 1.83 -9.02 -3.99
N THR A 65 2.75 -9.75 -3.35
CA THR A 65 2.58 -10.16 -1.95
C THR A 65 2.74 -8.96 -1.03
N ASP A 66 3.82 -8.19 -1.21
CA ASP A 66 4.07 -6.98 -0.42
C ASP A 66 2.96 -5.93 -0.61
N TYR A 67 2.46 -5.79 -1.84
CA TYR A 67 1.34 -4.91 -2.14
C TYR A 67 0.03 -5.43 -1.54
N GLY A 68 -0.20 -6.75 -1.60
CA GLY A 68 -1.33 -7.36 -0.92
C GLY A 68 -1.34 -7.09 0.58
N ASP A 69 -0.18 -7.17 1.22
CA ASP A 69 -0.02 -6.89 2.65
C ASP A 69 -0.24 -5.41 2.96
N GLY A 70 0.31 -4.50 2.15
CA GLY A 70 0.08 -3.06 2.28
C GLY A 70 -1.39 -2.68 2.11
N LEU A 71 -2.06 -3.27 1.11
CA LEU A 71 -3.48 -3.06 0.86
C LEU A 71 -4.35 -3.62 1.99
N LEU A 72 -3.98 -4.78 2.55
CA LEU A 72 -4.61 -5.34 3.74
C LEU A 72 -4.53 -4.35 4.91
N LYS A 73 -3.36 -3.74 5.17
CA LYS A 73 -3.19 -2.77 6.25
C LYS A 73 -4.05 -1.53 6.04
N PHE A 74 -4.19 -1.06 4.81
CA PHE A 74 -5.08 0.06 4.48
C PHE A 74 -6.55 -0.25 4.79
N HIS A 75 -7.02 -1.43 4.42
CA HIS A 75 -8.40 -1.82 4.70
C HIS A 75 -8.66 -2.11 6.18
N GLN A 76 -7.68 -2.64 6.92
CA GLN A 76 -7.76 -2.76 8.38
C GLN A 76 -7.93 -1.39 9.04
N PHE A 77 -7.12 -0.42 8.64
CA PHE A 77 -7.29 0.97 9.10
C PHE A 77 -8.69 1.51 8.76
N CYS A 78 -9.16 1.31 7.52
CA CYS A 78 -10.48 1.78 7.11
C CYS A 78 -11.61 1.11 7.92
N ASP A 79 -11.49 -0.19 8.22
CA ASP A 79 -12.46 -0.91 9.03
C ASP A 79 -12.47 -0.39 10.48
N GLU A 80 -11.29 -0.20 11.09
CA GLU A 80 -11.15 0.37 12.44
C GLU A 80 -11.74 1.78 12.55
N GLN A 81 -11.65 2.58 11.50
CA GLN A 81 -12.19 3.94 11.44
C GLN A 81 -13.64 4.00 10.94
N GLY A 82 -14.27 2.88 10.61
CA GLY A 82 -15.65 2.84 10.09
C GLY A 82 -15.82 3.50 8.71
N ILE A 83 -14.75 3.56 7.89
CA ILE A 83 -14.78 4.18 6.57
C ILE A 83 -15.53 3.26 5.59
N PRO A 84 -16.61 3.72 4.95
CA PRO A 84 -17.37 2.90 4.01
C PRO A 84 -16.58 2.62 2.72
N GLU A 85 -16.89 1.52 2.06
CA GLU A 85 -16.21 1.05 0.82
C GLU A 85 -16.12 2.11 -0.28
N SER A 86 -17.20 2.85 -0.47
CA SER A 86 -17.32 3.92 -1.46
C SER A 86 -16.36 5.09 -1.22
N SER A 87 -15.80 5.21 -0.01
CA SER A 87 -14.87 6.28 0.37
C SER A 87 -13.41 5.81 0.40
N ARG A 88 -13.15 4.53 0.12
CA ARG A 88 -11.79 3.96 0.12
C ARG A 88 -11.07 4.11 -1.23
N MET A 89 -11.82 4.37 -2.30
CA MET A 89 -11.30 4.64 -3.64
C MET A 89 -12.26 5.58 -4.41
N PRO A 90 -11.77 6.70 -4.97
CA PRO A 90 -10.45 7.27 -4.75
C PRO A 90 -10.28 7.71 -3.28
N ALA A 91 -9.17 7.34 -2.66
CA ALA A 91 -8.86 7.73 -1.29
C ALA A 91 -8.52 9.23 -1.23
N SER A 92 -9.15 9.97 -0.32
CA SER A 92 -8.81 11.38 -0.11
C SER A 92 -7.44 11.55 0.53
N ALA A 93 -6.81 12.71 0.35
CA ALA A 93 -5.57 13.06 1.03
C ALA A 93 -5.68 12.93 2.56
N TYR A 94 -6.83 13.26 3.15
CA TYR A 94 -7.07 13.11 4.60
C TYR A 94 -7.09 11.64 5.03
N LEU A 95 -7.72 10.76 4.24
CA LEU A 95 -7.76 9.33 4.53
C LEU A 95 -6.35 8.72 4.46
N LEU A 96 -5.58 9.08 3.43
CA LEU A 96 -4.20 8.63 3.26
C LEU A 96 -3.29 9.15 4.38
N ALA A 97 -3.42 10.41 4.78
CA ALA A 97 -2.70 10.96 5.92
C ALA A 97 -3.07 10.29 7.25
N GLY A 98 -4.35 10.02 7.48
CA GLY A 98 -4.82 9.25 8.63
C GLY A 98 -4.25 7.84 8.65
N PHE A 99 -4.18 7.18 7.49
CA PHE A 99 -3.57 5.87 7.36
C PHE A 99 -2.08 5.88 7.73
N VAL A 100 -1.33 6.88 7.27
CA VAL A 100 0.09 7.06 7.65
C VAL A 100 0.23 7.28 9.16
N ALA A 101 -0.64 8.09 9.76
CA ALA A 101 -0.61 8.39 11.19
C ALA A 101 -0.93 7.17 12.08
N TRP A 102 -1.82 6.28 11.64
CA TRP A 102 -2.32 5.13 12.41
C TRP A 102 -1.25 4.21 12.99
N ARG A 103 -0.11 4.04 12.31
CA ARG A 103 1.03 3.22 12.78
C ARG A 103 2.32 4.01 12.94
N ALA A 104 2.26 5.34 12.87
CA ALA A 104 3.42 6.18 13.14
C ALA A 104 3.98 5.89 14.55
N GLY A 105 5.29 5.70 14.65
CA GLY A 105 5.98 5.38 15.90
C GLY A 105 5.83 3.94 16.38
N LEU A 106 5.01 3.12 15.73
CA LEU A 106 4.91 1.67 15.99
C LEU A 106 5.71 0.86 14.98
N VAL A 107 5.77 1.31 13.73
CA VAL A 107 6.55 0.69 12.64
C VAL A 107 7.52 1.69 12.02
N SER A 108 8.43 1.20 11.18
CA SER A 108 9.37 2.06 10.46
C SER A 108 8.65 2.93 9.42
N GLY A 109 9.15 4.14 9.19
CA GLY A 109 8.68 4.99 8.09
C GLY A 109 8.70 4.26 6.74
N SER A 110 9.77 3.54 6.42
CA SER A 110 9.86 2.75 5.19
C SER A 110 8.77 1.68 5.06
N THR A 111 8.28 1.13 6.17
CA THR A 111 7.17 0.16 6.16
C THR A 111 5.86 0.85 5.77
N ILE A 112 5.60 2.04 6.33
CA ILE A 112 4.40 2.81 6.00
C ILE A 112 4.45 3.27 4.53
N GLU A 113 5.62 3.66 4.04
CA GLU A 113 5.84 4.04 2.64
C GLU A 113 5.55 2.89 1.68
N ALA A 114 6.01 1.68 2.01
CA ALA A 114 5.72 0.48 1.24
C ALA A 114 4.21 0.18 1.21
N TRP A 115 3.50 0.34 2.34
CA TRP A 115 2.05 0.19 2.36
C TRP A 115 1.34 1.26 1.53
N LEU A 116 1.78 2.52 1.58
CA LEU A 116 1.20 3.60 0.79
C LEU A 116 1.42 3.36 -0.72
N THR A 117 2.59 2.86 -1.09
CA THR A 117 2.92 2.46 -2.47
C THR A 117 1.99 1.36 -2.97
N ALA A 118 1.63 0.39 -2.12
CA ALA A 118 0.65 -0.63 -2.44
C ALA A 118 -0.74 -0.05 -2.72
N VAL A 119 -1.20 0.89 -1.87
CA VAL A 119 -2.48 1.59 -2.06
C VAL A 119 -2.48 2.40 -3.36
N ARG A 120 -1.36 3.08 -3.68
CA ARG A 120 -1.18 3.80 -4.94
C ARG A 120 -1.29 2.86 -6.14
N ALA A 121 -0.55 1.75 -6.13
CA ALA A 121 -0.62 0.77 -7.21
C ALA A 121 -2.05 0.24 -7.43
N TRP A 122 -2.81 0.06 -6.35
CA TRP A 122 -4.21 -0.36 -6.45
C TRP A 122 -5.09 0.74 -7.06
N HIS A 123 -4.83 2.02 -6.79
CA HIS A 123 -5.49 3.14 -7.47
C HIS A 123 -5.14 3.18 -8.96
N ASP A 124 -3.86 3.04 -9.31
CA ASP A 124 -3.37 3.11 -10.69
C ASP A 124 -4.00 2.03 -11.57
N ILE A 125 -4.07 0.78 -11.09
CA ILE A 125 -4.69 -0.35 -11.83
C ILE A 125 -6.20 -0.15 -12.02
N ASN A 126 -6.85 0.55 -11.09
CA ASN A 126 -8.30 0.82 -11.14
C ASN A 126 -8.65 2.19 -11.73
N GLY A 127 -7.67 2.92 -12.30
CA GLY A 127 -7.88 4.23 -12.93
C GLY A 127 -8.38 5.30 -11.95
N ALA A 128 -8.11 5.15 -10.66
CA ALA A 128 -8.53 6.08 -9.63
C ALA A 128 -7.52 7.22 -9.45
N ARG A 129 -8.02 8.45 -9.24
CA ARG A 129 -7.14 9.60 -8.95
C ARG A 129 -6.33 9.34 -7.68
N TRP A 130 -5.03 9.62 -7.74
CA TRP A 130 -4.13 9.54 -6.59
C TRP A 130 -4.02 10.90 -5.90
N GLU A 131 -4.30 10.93 -4.60
CA GLU A 131 -4.22 12.14 -3.75
C GLU A 131 -3.03 12.13 -2.78
N GLY A 132 -2.25 11.06 -2.76
CA GLY A 132 -1.15 10.91 -1.79
C GLY A 132 0.06 11.81 -2.07
N ASP A 133 0.12 12.45 -3.24
CA ASP A 133 1.16 13.41 -3.58
C ASP A 133 0.89 14.82 -2.99
N ALA A 134 -0.26 15.00 -2.32
CA ALA A 134 -0.59 16.25 -1.63
C ALA A 134 0.45 16.58 -0.54
N CYS A 135 0.87 17.84 -0.46
CA CYS A 135 1.89 18.33 0.49
C CYS A 135 1.59 17.90 1.95
N PHE A 136 0.32 17.93 2.34
CA PHE A 136 -0.13 17.50 3.66
C PHE A 136 0.22 16.03 3.97
N VAL A 137 0.02 15.11 3.01
CA VAL A 137 0.35 13.67 3.18
C VAL A 137 1.87 13.50 3.35
N SER A 138 2.67 14.22 2.54
CA SER A 138 4.13 14.21 2.62
C SER A 138 4.66 14.73 3.96
N LEU A 139 4.03 15.76 4.55
CA LEU A 139 4.40 16.28 5.86
C LEU A 139 4.11 15.27 6.99
N VAL A 140 2.95 14.60 6.93
CA VAL A 140 2.60 13.55 7.88
C VAL A 140 3.57 12.37 7.74
N MET A 141 3.90 11.96 6.51
CA MET A 141 4.88 10.91 6.25
C MET A 141 6.28 11.24 6.77
N THR A 142 6.73 12.48 6.54
CA THR A 142 8.01 12.98 7.06
C THR A 142 8.03 12.92 8.59
N SER A 143 6.91 13.27 9.23
CA SER A 143 6.77 13.23 10.68
C SER A 143 6.75 11.79 11.21
N ALA A 144 6.04 10.88 10.55
CA ALA A 144 6.00 9.45 10.89
C ALA A 144 7.39 8.80 10.84
N SER A 145 8.20 9.14 9.84
CA SER A 145 9.58 8.68 9.72
C SER A 145 10.48 9.19 10.86
N LYS A 146 10.25 10.40 11.38
CA LYS A 146 11.01 10.95 12.52
C LYS A 146 10.70 10.26 13.84
N VAL A 147 9.43 9.88 14.06
CA VAL A 147 8.99 9.23 15.30
C VAL A 147 9.15 7.71 15.27
N SER A 148 9.71 7.15 14.19
CA SER A 148 9.88 5.70 14.02
C SER A 148 10.68 5.06 15.18
N PRO A 149 10.35 3.82 15.59
CA PRO A 149 10.98 3.15 16.72
C PRO A 149 12.52 3.11 16.62
N ALA A 150 13.20 3.22 17.76
CA ALA A 150 14.66 3.14 17.80
C ALA A 150 15.21 1.85 17.19
N SER A 151 14.51 0.73 17.39
CA SER A 151 14.83 -0.59 16.82
C SER A 151 14.78 -0.64 15.29
N SER A 152 14.06 0.28 14.64
CA SER A 152 13.94 0.37 13.18
C SER A 152 15.00 1.25 12.53
N ARG A 153 15.69 2.08 13.31
CA ARG A 153 16.80 2.92 12.82
C ARG A 153 18.03 2.02 12.66
N ARG A 154 18.36 1.64 11.42
CA ARG A 154 19.66 0.99 11.14
C ARG A 154 20.76 1.88 11.72
N GLY A 155 21.54 1.34 12.66
CA GLY A 155 22.74 2.01 13.14
C GLY A 155 23.62 2.34 11.94
N LYS A 156 24.08 3.60 11.84
CA LYS A 156 25.13 3.95 10.88
C LYS A 156 26.29 3.00 11.13
N HIS A 157 26.60 2.14 10.16
CA HIS A 157 27.83 1.35 10.21
C HIS A 157 28.99 2.32 10.39
N PRO A 158 29.83 2.19 11.42
CA PRO A 158 31.04 3.00 11.52
C PRO A 158 31.88 2.71 10.29
N CYS A 159 32.18 3.74 9.48
CA CYS A 159 33.24 3.64 8.50
C CYS A 159 34.53 3.27 9.25
N LEU A 160 35.14 2.14 8.91
CA LEU A 160 36.45 1.76 9.43
C LEU A 160 37.47 2.77 8.90
N VAL A 161 37.84 3.74 9.73
CA VAL A 161 38.99 4.63 9.48
C VAL A 161 40.26 3.78 9.54
N GLY A 162 41.12 3.96 8.54
CA GLY A 162 42.30 3.15 8.29
C GLY A 162 43.25 3.04 9.48
N ARG A 163 43.79 1.83 9.69
CA ARG A 163 44.92 1.59 10.59
C ARG A 163 46.15 2.31 10.04
N GLU A 164 46.65 3.29 10.78
CA GLU A 164 48.00 3.81 10.59
C GLU A 164 49.01 2.69 10.85
N ILE A 165 49.82 2.38 9.84
CA ILE A 165 51.00 1.54 9.99
C ILE A 165 52.10 2.43 10.58
N LYS A 166 52.37 2.29 11.87
CA LYS A 166 53.62 2.79 12.46
C LYS A 166 54.77 1.95 11.91
N LYS A 167 55.60 2.56 11.06
CA LYS A 167 56.99 2.14 10.86
C LYS A 167 57.79 2.66 12.05
N GLU A 168 58.37 1.78 12.83
CA GLU A 168 59.47 2.13 13.73
C GLU A 168 60.72 1.35 13.26
N SER A 169 61.84 2.04 13.43
CA SER A 169 63.17 1.88 12.83
C SER A 169 63.89 0.56 13.04
#